data_AF-A0A7C4C4A4-F1
#
_entry.id   AF-A0A7C4C4A4-F1
#
_cell.length_a   1.000
_cell.length_b   1.000
_cell.length_c   1.000
_cell.angle_alpha   90.00
_cell.angle_beta   90.00
_cell.angle_gamma   90.00
#
_symmetry.space_group_name_H-M   'P 1'
#
loop_
_entity.id
_entity.type
_entity.pdbx_description
1 polymer ?
#
loop_
_entity_poly.entity_id
_entity_poly.type
_entity_poly.pdbx_seq_one_letter_code
_entity_poly.pdbx_strand_id
1 'polypeptide(L)' 'MVRLYKCSFCGQEFSQGNGIMYIKTDGSVLKFCSSKCRKNAIKLRRTPHKVTWVKKA' A
#
# COMPACT_ATOMS: atom_id res chain seq x y z
N MET A 1 20.59 9.68 -1.22
CA MET A 1 19.77 9.47 -0.01
C MET A 1 18.47 8.77 -0.42
N VAL A 2 18.19 7.59 0.10
CA VAL A 2 17.02 6.78 -0.33
C VAL A 2 15.77 7.34 0.34
N ARG A 3 14.76 7.75 -0.44
CA ARG A 3 13.48 8.18 0.13
C ARG A 3 12.70 6.98 0.62
N LEU A 4 12.14 7.09 1.82
CA LEU A 4 11.22 6.13 2.40
C LEU A 4 9.78 6.52 2.04
N TYR A 5 8.99 5.52 1.63
CA TYR A 5 7.57 5.67 1.32
C TYR A 5 6.73 4.85 2.27
N LYS A 6 5.60 5.41 2.70
CA LYS A 6 4.62 4.69 3.52
C LYS A 6 3.62 3.97 2.62
N CYS A 7 3.39 2.69 2.89
CA CYS A 7 2.39 1.89 2.20
C CYS A 7 0.98 2.28 2.66
N SER A 8 0.10 2.57 1.70
CA SER A 8 -1.30 2.97 1.96
C SER A 8 -2.16 1.86 2.55
N PHE A 9 -1.72 0.59 2.46
CA PHE A 9 -2.49 -0.55 2.99
C PHE A 9 -1.95 -1.06 4.32
N CYS A 10 -0.67 -1.41 4.39
CA CYS A 10 -0.09 -2.05 5.58
C CYS A 10 0.57 -1.06 6.55
N GLY A 11 0.68 0.22 6.19
CA GLY A 11 1.33 1.25 7.00
C GLY A 11 2.86 1.13 7.12
N GLN A 12 3.46 0.06 6.57
CA GLN A 12 4.92 -0.13 6.60
C GLN A 12 5.63 0.83 5.66
N GLU A 13 6.82 1.26 6.08
CA GLU A 13 7.72 2.05 5.27
C GLU A 13 8.56 1.13 4.36
N PHE A 14 8.85 1.59 3.14
CA PHE A 14 9.67 0.88 2.17
C PHE A 14 10.54 1.85 1.37
N SER A 15 11.67 1.36 0.87
CA SER A 15 12.62 2.15 0.10
C SER A 15 12.14 2.47 -1.31
N GLN A 16 12.53 3.64 -1.83
CA GLN A 16 12.37 4.00 -3.23
C GLN A 16 13.06 2.95 -4.14
N GLY A 17 12.29 2.38 -5.08
CA GLY A 17 12.72 1.27 -5.95
C GLY A 17 12.00 -0.04 -5.65
N ASN A 18 11.41 -0.18 -4.46
CA ASN A 18 10.57 -1.31 -4.10
C ASN A 18 9.09 -0.92 -4.12
N GLY A 19 8.22 -1.89 -4.43
CA GLY A 19 6.78 -1.72 -4.37
C GLY A 19 6.13 -1.29 -5.70
N ILE A 20 4.87 -0.90 -5.62
CA ILE A 20 4.01 -0.58 -6.77
C ILE A 20 3.29 0.74 -6.48
N MET A 21 3.37 1.66 -7.44
CA MET A 21 2.53 2.85 -7.47
C MET A 21 1.26 2.57 -8.27
N TYR A 22 0.10 2.80 -7.67
CA TYR A 22 -1.19 2.65 -8.30
C TYR A 22 -1.91 4.00 -8.29
N ILE A 23 -2.18 4.52 -9.48
CA ILE A 23 -2.88 5.79 -9.66
C ILE A 23 -4.34 5.45 -9.92
N LYS A 24 -5.23 5.99 -9.08
CA LYS A 24 -6.67 5.85 -9.27
C LYS A 24 -7.16 6.84 -10.33
N THR A 25 -8.38 6.64 -10.82
CA THR A 25 -9.02 7.54 -11.81
C THR A 25 -9.20 8.97 -11.30
N ASP A 26 -9.30 9.16 -9.98
CA ASP A 26 -9.36 10.47 -9.32
C ASP A 26 -7.98 11.16 -9.19
N GLY A 27 -6.90 10.58 -9.74
CA GLY A 27 -5.55 11.12 -9.64
C GLY A 27 -4.84 10.84 -8.31
N SER A 28 -5.54 10.31 -7.31
CA SER A 28 -4.93 9.89 -6.05
C SER A 28 -3.91 8.77 -6.24
N VAL A 29 -2.71 8.99 -5.69
CA VAL A 29 -1.60 8.04 -5.75
C VAL A 29 -1.60 7.13 -4.52
N LEU A 30 -1.82 5.83 -4.74
CA LEU A 30 -1.67 4.80 -3.72
C LEU A 30 -0.33 4.11 -3.88
N LYS A 31 0.41 4.01 -2.78
CA LYS A 31 1.73 3.37 -2.73
C LYS A 31 1.60 2.04 -2.00
N PHE A 32 2.00 0.96 -2.65
CA PHE A 32 1.94 -0.38 -2.07
C PHE A 32 3.32 -0.99 -1.93
N CYS A 33 3.63 -1.59 -0.78
CA CYS A 33 4.89 -2.30 -0.58
C CYS A 33 5.00 -3.61 -1.37
N SER A 34 3.86 -4.27 -1.66
CA SER A 34 3.85 -5.58 -2.32
C SER A 34 2.57 -5.86 -3.10
N SER A 35 2.63 -6.86 -3.98
CA SER A 35 1.47 -7.40 -4.69
C SER A 35 0.36 -7.91 -3.77
N LYS A 36 0.71 -8.37 -2.55
CA LYS A 36 -0.28 -8.78 -1.52
C LYS A 36 -1.13 -7.59 -1.09
N CYS A 37 -0.51 -6.44 -0.83
CA CYS A 37 -1.22 -5.21 -0.46
C CYS A 37 -2.07 -4.70 -1.62
N ARG A 38 -1.56 -4.70 -2.85
CA ARG A 38 -2.34 -4.30 -4.04
C ARG A 38 -3.58 -5.17 -4.24
N LYS A 39 -3.43 -6.50 -4.16
CA LYS A 39 -4.55 -7.44 -4.35
C LYS A 39 -5.61 -7.27 -3.27
N ASN A 40 -5.21 -7.12 -2.00
CA ASN A 40 -6.17 -6.92 -0.92
C ASN A 40 -6.93 -5.59 -1.04
N ALA A 41 -6.24 -4.50 -1.39
CA ALA A 41 -6.85 -3.19 -1.53
C ALA A 41 -7.75 -3.09 -2.78
N ILE A 42 -7.28 -3.54 -3.94
CA ILE A 42 -7.96 -3.29 -5.23
C ILE A 42 -8.88 -4.44 -5.63
N LYS A 43 -8.39 -5.69 -5.63
CA LYS A 43 -9.18 -6.84 -6.10
C LYS A 43 -10.20 -7.29 -5.05
N LEU A 44 -9.74 -7.45 -3.80
CA LEU A 44 -10.57 -7.96 -2.72
C LEU A 44 -11.34 -6.86 -1.97
N ARG A 45 -11.03 -5.58 -2.25
CA ARG A 45 -11.64 -4.40 -1.61
C ARG A 45 -11.69 -4.49 -0.08
N ARG A 46 -10.67 -5.11 0.52
CA ARG A 46 -10.56 -5.25 1.97
C ARG A 46 -10.10 -3.93 2.55
N THR A 47 -10.73 -3.51 3.63
CA THR A 47 -10.26 -2.38 4.44
C THR A 47 -9.16 -2.86 5.40
N PRO A 48 -8.07 -2.10 5.59
CA PRO A 48 -6.97 -2.51 6.47
C PRO A 48 -7.43 -2.79 7.92
N HIS A 49 -8.46 -2.10 8.40
CA HIS A 49 -9.07 -2.35 9.73
C HIS A 49 -9.61 -3.76 9.94
N LYS A 50 -10.05 -4.43 8.85
CA LYS A 50 -10.62 -5.79 8.89
C LYS A 50 -9.56 -6.88 8.75
N VAL A 51 -8.29 -6.51 8.55
CA VAL A 51 -7.21 -7.44 8.25
C VAL A 51 -6.24 -7.51 9.41
N THR A 52 -6.13 -8.68 10.04
CA THR A 52 -5.38 -8.88 11.28
C THR A 52 -3.86 -8.74 11.14
N TRP A 53 -3.29 -9.03 9.96
CA TRP A 53 -1.84 -8.96 9.72
C TRP A 53 -1.33 -7.56 9.37
N VAL A 54 -2.23 -6.60 9.18
CA VAL A 54 -1.85 -5.22 8.90
C VAL A 54 -1.48 -4.53 10.21
N LYS A 55 -0.31 -3.88 10.26
CA LYS A 55 0.01 -2.98 11.36
C LYS A 55 -0.94 -1.80 11.29
N LYS A 56 -1.85 -1.72 12.26
CA LYS A 56 -2.74 -0.57 12.44
C LYS A 56 -1.84 0.64 12.69
N ALA A 57 -1.85 1.59 11.76
CA ALA A 57 -1.18 2.88 11.92
C ALA A 57 -2.05 3.81 12.77
#